data_AF-A0A374JLU3-F1
#
_entry.id   AF-A0A374JLU3-F1
#
_cell.length_a   1.000
_cell.length_b   1.000
_cell.length_c   1.000
_cell.angle_alpha   90.00
_cell.angle_beta   90.00
_cell.angle_gamma   90.00
#
_symmetry.space_group_name_H-M   'P 1'
#
loop_
_entity.id
_entity.type
_entity.pdbx_description
1 polymer ?
#
loop_
_entity_poly.entity_id
_entity_poly.type
_entity_poly.pdbx_seq_one_letter_code
_entity_poly.pdbx_strand_id
1 'polypeptide(L)' 'MKKTISIMTEEFVNEKTGESVEGITIMIDGVIKDLFDIIKHEKKEYSDNVSIVQDALMKGLEEIKNTI' A
#
# COMPACT_ATOMS: atom_id res chain seq x y z
N MET A 1 -11.94 -3.25 -18.41
CA MET A 1 -10.48 -3.37 -18.17
C MET A 1 -10.30 -4.00 -16.80
N LYS A 2 -9.63 -5.14 -16.65
CA LYS A 2 -9.26 -5.68 -15.33
C LYS A 2 -8.14 -4.79 -14.75
N LYS A 3 -8.50 -3.59 -14.29
CA LYS A 3 -7.64 -2.78 -13.42
C LYS A 3 -7.87 -3.32 -12.02
N THR A 4 -6.92 -4.09 -11.51
CA THR A 4 -7.03 -4.72 -10.19
C THR A 4 -6.52 -3.81 -9.06
N ILE A 5 -5.74 -2.78 -9.39
CA ILE A 5 -5.33 -1.71 -8.50
C ILE A 5 -5.42 -0.38 -9.26
N SER A 6 -5.95 0.66 -8.62
CA SER A 6 -5.85 2.04 -9.10
C SER A 6 -5.10 2.86 -8.07
N ILE A 7 -4.12 3.65 -8.52
CA ILE A 7 -3.26 4.46 -7.68
C ILE A 7 -3.44 5.92 -8.07
N MET A 8 -3.62 6.78 -7.09
CA MET A 8 -3.66 8.23 -7.25
C MET A 8 -2.71 8.88 -6.26
N THR A 9 -2.20 10.05 -6.64
CA THR A 9 -1.32 10.86 -5.80
C THR A 9 -2.00 12.18 -5.49
N GLU A 10 -1.85 12.60 -4.25
CA GLU A 10 -2.44 13.81 -3.71
C GLU A 10 -1.36 14.53 -2.90
N GLU A 11 -1.24 15.86 -3.05
CA GLU A 11 -0.33 16.65 -2.23
C GLU A 11 -1.03 17.07 -0.94
N PHE A 12 -0.35 16.85 0.18
CA PHE A 12 -0.79 17.26 1.51
C PHE A 12 0.25 18.19 2.11
N VAL A 13 -0.18 19.17 2.90
CA VAL A 13 0.75 19.96 3.72
C VAL A 13 0.91 19.25 5.05
N ASN A 14 2.13 18.88 5.40
CA ASN A 14 2.43 18.33 6.72
C ASN A 14 2.26 19.44 7.77
N GLU A 15 1.24 19.32 8.62
CA GLU A 15 0.91 20.34 9.62
C GLU A 15 2.03 20.59 10.65
N LYS A 16 2.97 19.66 10.82
CA LYS A 16 4.08 19.78 11.77
C LYS A 16 5.30 20.48 11.19
N THR A 17 5.61 20.23 9.91
CA THR A 17 6.81 20.76 9.25
C THR A 17 6.52 21.91 8.28
N GLY A 18 5.27 22.05 7.84
CA GLY A 18 4.86 23.00 6.79
C GLY A 18 5.26 22.59 5.39
N GLU A 19 5.86 21.40 5.22
CA GLU A 19 6.32 20.90 3.92
C GLU A 19 5.19 20.22 3.14
N SER A 20 5.24 20.33 1.81
CA SER A 20 4.38 19.53 0.94
C SER A 20 4.87 18.09 0.94
N VAL A 21 3.96 17.15 1.19
CA VAL A 21 4.20 15.71 1.16
C VAL A 21 3.23 15.07 0.17
N GLU A 22 3.75 14.13 -0.63
CA GLU A 22 2.93 13.37 -1.56
C GLU A 22 2.32 12.17 -0.84
N GLY A 23 1.00 12.11 -0.80
CA GLY A 23 0.25 10.95 -0.34
C GLY A 23 -0.18 10.09 -1.52
N ILE A 24 -0.18 8.78 -1.31
CA ILE A 24 -0.55 7.79 -2.31
C ILE A 24 -1.83 7.10 -1.85
N THR A 25 -2.90 7.26 -2.62
CA THR A 25 -4.17 6.56 -2.39
C THR A 25 -4.25 5.34 -3.31
N ILE A 26 -4.44 4.16 -2.72
CA ILE A 26 -4.52 2.88 -3.43
C ILE A 26 -5.95 2.34 -3.30
N MET A 27 -6.65 2.25 -4.43
CA MET A 27 -7.94 1.57 -4.54
C MET A 27 -7.73 0.14 -5.02
N ILE A 28 -8.28 -0.81 -4.27
CA ILE A 28 -8.10 -2.26 -4.50
C ILE A 28 -9.45 -2.87 -4.87
N ASP A 29 -9.51 -3.61 -5.99
CA ASP A 29 -10.73 -4.26 -6.44
C ASP A 29 -10.46 -5.61 -7.15
N GLY A 30 -11.51 -6.41 -7.29
CA GLY A 30 -11.49 -7.71 -7.95
C GLY A 30 -10.48 -8.66 -7.33
N VAL A 31 -9.67 -9.30 -8.19
CA VAL A 31 -8.75 -10.38 -7.79
C VAL A 31 -7.75 -9.95 -6.70
N ILE A 32 -7.34 -8.68 -6.65
CA ILE A 32 -6.40 -8.23 -5.61
C ILE A 32 -7.12 -8.06 -4.27
N LYS A 33 -8.39 -7.63 -4.27
CA LYS A 33 -9.20 -7.62 -3.05
C LYS A 33 -9.34 -9.04 -2.50
N ASP A 34 -9.64 -10.01 -3.38
CA ASP A 34 -9.76 -11.42 -2.98
C ASP A 34 -8.45 -11.95 -2.38
N LEU A 35 -7.31 -11.59 -2.98
CA LEU A 35 -5.99 -11.95 -2.44
C LEU A 35 -5.76 -11.34 -1.05
N PHE A 36 -6.12 -10.07 -0.84
CA PHE A 36 -6.01 -9.43 0.47
C PHE A 36 -6.87 -10.13 1.53
N ASP A 37 -8.09 -10.54 1.15
CA ASP A 37 -8.98 -11.28 2.04
C ASP A 37 -8.41 -12.66 2.40
N ILE A 38 -7.81 -13.36 1.44
CA ILE A 38 -7.08 -14.62 1.69
C ILE A 38 -5.90 -14.39 2.64
N ILE A 39 -5.08 -13.35 2.41
CA ILE A 39 -3.93 -13.06 3.27
C ILE A 39 -4.37 -12.82 4.72
N LYS A 40 -5.39 -11.99 4.94
CA LYS A 40 -5.92 -11.74 6.31
C LYS A 40 -6.46 -13.02 6.95
N HIS A 41 -7.07 -13.91 6.17
CA HIS A 41 -7.56 -15.19 6.68
C HIS A 41 -6.42 -16.13 7.10
N GLU A 42 -5.40 -16.27 6.26
CA GLU A 42 -4.29 -17.21 6.47
C GLU A 42 -3.23 -16.68 7.46
N LYS A 43 -3.08 -15.36 7.55
CA LYS A 43 -2.02 -14.69 8.32
C LYS A 43 -2.66 -13.76 9.35
N LYS A 44 -2.80 -14.27 10.57
CA LYS A 44 -3.40 -13.55 11.72
C LYS A 44 -2.68 -12.26 12.12
N GLU A 45 -1.45 -12.05 11.62
CA GLU A 45 -0.68 -10.82 11.83
C GLU A 45 -1.22 -9.62 11.03
N TYR A 46 -1.99 -9.86 9.97
CA TYR A 46 -2.62 -8.79 9.19
C TYR A 46 -4.09 -8.64 9.56
N SER A 47 -4.43 -7.53 10.21
CA SER A 47 -5.80 -7.18 10.61
C SER A 47 -6.57 -6.45 9.52
N ASP A 48 -5.87 -5.75 8.62
CA ASP A 48 -6.47 -4.85 7.65
C ASP A 48 -5.58 -4.68 6.41
N ASN A 49 -6.14 -4.05 5.37
CA ASN A 49 -5.46 -3.86 4.10
C ASN A 49 -4.23 -2.93 4.23
N VAL A 50 -4.24 -2.00 5.20
CA VAL A 50 -3.13 -1.06 5.38
C VAL A 50 -1.90 -1.80 5.88
N SER A 51 -2.05 -2.69 6.85
CA SER A 51 -0.95 -3.51 7.38
C SER A 51 -0.29 -4.36 6.30
N ILE A 52 -1.08 -4.94 5.38
CA ILE A 52 -0.57 -5.71 4.24
C ILE A 52 0.21 -4.81 3.29
N VAL A 53 -0.36 -3.66 2.91
CA VAL A 53 0.29 -2.71 1.99
C VAL A 53 1.58 -2.17 2.58
N GLN A 54 1.59 -1.78 3.84
CA GLN A 54 2.78 -1.27 4.52
C GLN A 54 3.91 -2.29 4.51
N ASP A 55 3.64 -3.53 4.90
CA ASP A 55 4.66 -4.58 4.95
C ASP A 55 5.16 -4.96 3.54
N ALA A 56 4.25 -5.09 2.57
CA ALA A 56 4.63 -5.36 1.18
C ALA A 56 5.48 -4.23 0.58
N LEU A 57 5.13 -2.97 0.85
CA LEU A 57 5.90 -1.81 0.39
C LEU A 57 7.28 -1.77 1.04
N MET A 58 7.39 -1.96 2.35
CA MET A 58 8.68 -1.95 3.05
C MET A 58 9.62 -3.04 2.54
N LYS A 59 9.12 -4.27 2.39
CA LYS A 59 9.88 -5.39 1.82
C LYS A 59 10.36 -5.09 0.40
N GLY A 60 9.47 -4.58 -0.45
CA GLY A 60 9.83 -4.19 -1.82
C GLY A 60 10.88 -3.06 -1.87
N LEU A 61 10.78 -2.07 -0.98
CA LEU A 61 11.76 -0.98 -0.89
C LEU A 61 13.13 -1.47 -0.40
N GLU A 62 13.16 -2.41 0.56
CA GLU A 62 14.41 -3.04 1.01
C GLU A 62 15.08 -3.81 -0.12
N GLU A 63 14.32 -4.56 -0.92
CA GLU A 63 14.83 -5.24 -2.11
C GLU A 63 15.42 -4.25 -3.11
N ILE A 64 14.70 -3.17 -3.44
CA ILE A 64 15.20 -2.12 -4.35
C ILE A 64 16.48 -1.49 -3.81
N LYS A 65 16.52 -1.15 -2.52
CA LYS A 65 17.71 -0.59 -1.87
C LYS A 65 18.93 -1.50 -2.00
N ASN A 66 18.75 -2.82 -1.97
CA ASN A 66 19.85 -3.78 -2.12
C ASN A 66 20.33 -3.92 -3.58
N THR A 67 19.63 -3.33 -4.53
CA THR A 67 20.01 -3.33 -5.96
C THR A 67 20.72 -2.05 -6.42
N ILE A 68 20.82 -1.04 -5.56
CA ILE A 68 21.54 0.23 -5.79
C ILE A 68 22.82 0.29 -4.96
#